data_AF-A0A355U208-F1
#
_entry.id   AF-A0A355U208-F1
#
_cell.length_a   1.000
_cell.length_b   1.000
_cell.length_c   1.000
_cell.angle_alpha   90.00
_cell.angle_beta   90.00
_cell.angle_gamma   90.00
#
_symmetry.space_group_name_H-M   'P 1'
#
loop_
_entity.id
_entity.type
_entity.pdbx_description
1 polymer ?
#
loop_
_entity_poly.entity_id
_entity_poly.type
_entity_poly.pdbx_seq_one_letter_code
_entity_poly.pdbx_strand_id
1 'polypeptide(L)'
;MIVVIANGNLEAAYVIDSFKEDKHNKIIVINSDKEVAEYLMKHQHVSVYVGNPWRTYALEEAGVYDADLFISLSDNDTDNYVSCILAKKVFNVRKCICVVKNPDNVEIYKKLGIDSVISSTYLLTQNIKTESLEGNLIRSMNLDSNKIVMVEATLLSKYRICNKAIMDIHFPPYANIAYIMRDNEFIIPKGNVILKPRDTLVIACEKADETSLKKYLTQRASAKDLKKNIASQIEKSLVKIKNNEVKEEASLPEGSLETPKVVVGESSSLSEGQKETAPMEKKSEKKKSVAKKRTTTKKQASSASKKKTV
;
A
#
# COMPACT_ATOMS: atom_id res chain seq x y z
N MET A 1 13.89 11.38 21.79
CA MET A 1 14.56 12.39 20.92
C MET A 1 13.75 13.68 20.94
N ILE A 2 14.37 14.87 20.83
CA ILE A 2 13.65 16.14 20.68
C ILE A 2 13.48 16.44 19.18
N VAL A 3 12.23 16.48 18.72
CA VAL A 3 11.85 16.74 17.33
C VAL A 3 11.15 18.08 17.25
N VAL A 4 11.68 18.97 16.42
CA VAL A 4 11.06 20.26 16.10
C VAL A 4 10.46 20.20 14.71
N ILE A 5 9.19 20.57 14.60
CA ILE A 5 8.44 20.64 13.34
C ILE A 5 8.09 22.11 13.09
N ALA A 6 8.58 22.66 11.98
CA ALA A 6 8.38 24.04 11.56
C ALA A 6 7.35 24.12 10.43
N ASN A 7 6.30 24.91 10.66
CA ASN A 7 5.13 25.07 9.78
C ASN A 7 4.48 23.73 9.40
N GLY A 8 3.79 23.70 8.27
CA GLY A 8 2.94 22.60 7.83
C GLY A 8 1.54 22.71 8.40
N ASN A 9 0.57 22.18 7.66
CA ASN A 9 -0.83 22.20 8.04
C ASN A 9 -1.24 20.80 8.49
N LEU A 10 -1.92 20.08 7.60
CA LEU A 10 -2.32 18.72 7.83
C LEU A 10 -1.11 17.77 7.84
N GLU A 11 -0.08 18.07 7.05
CA GLU A 11 1.17 17.31 7.00
C GLU A 11 1.86 17.30 8.36
N ALA A 12 1.88 18.44 9.05
CA ALA A 12 2.47 18.53 10.39
C ALA A 12 1.76 17.60 11.38
N ALA A 13 0.41 17.55 11.35
CA ALA A 13 -0.37 16.64 12.19
C ALA A 13 0.03 15.17 12.00
N TYR A 14 0.13 14.71 10.75
CA TYR A 14 0.54 13.32 10.47
C TYR A 14 1.98 13.02 10.87
N VAL A 15 2.89 13.98 10.67
CA VAL A 15 4.29 13.83 11.11
C VAL A 15 4.35 13.74 12.64
N ILE A 16 3.61 14.60 13.35
CA ILE A 16 3.50 14.56 14.80
C ILE A 16 3.03 13.18 15.27
N ASP A 17 1.94 12.68 14.71
CA ASP A 17 1.36 11.39 15.11
C ASP A 17 2.33 10.22 14.88
N SER A 18 3.05 10.22 13.75
CA SER A 18 4.06 9.19 13.48
C SER A 18 5.21 9.20 14.49
N PHE A 19 5.66 10.37 14.95
CA PHE A 19 6.72 10.46 15.97
C PHE A 19 6.25 10.17 17.40
N LYS A 20 4.96 10.34 17.68
CA LYS A 20 4.37 10.02 19.00
C LYS A 20 4.26 8.54 19.29
N GLU A 21 4.29 7.68 18.27
CA GLU A 21 4.24 6.23 18.46
C GLU A 21 5.35 5.76 19.42
N ASP A 22 6.50 6.44 19.40
CA ASP A 22 7.56 6.29 20.40
C ASP A 22 7.41 7.32 21.52
N LYS A 23 7.06 6.84 22.72
CA LYS A 23 6.85 7.65 23.93
C LYS A 23 8.09 8.41 24.42
N HIS A 24 9.28 8.06 23.93
CA HIS A 24 10.52 8.75 24.29
C HIS A 24 10.78 10.01 23.44
N ASN A 25 9.88 10.32 22.50
CA ASN A 25 9.98 11.52 21.69
C ASN A 25 9.27 12.71 22.34
N LYS A 26 9.99 13.83 22.42
CA LYS A 26 9.44 15.14 22.77
C LYS A 26 9.25 15.92 21.48
N ILE A 27 8.03 16.35 21.21
CA ILE A 27 7.67 17.05 19.98
C ILE A 27 7.38 18.51 20.29
N ILE A 28 8.02 19.39 19.54
CA ILE A 28 7.84 20.85 19.59
C ILE A 28 7.43 21.30 18.19
N VAL A 29 6.41 22.14 18.10
CA VAL A 29 5.92 22.68 16.84
C VAL A 29 6.11 24.19 16.84
N ILE A 30 6.58 24.75 15.73
CA ILE A 30 6.62 26.20 15.48
C ILE A 30 5.77 26.45 14.25
N ASN A 31 4.72 27.25 14.35
CA ASN A 31 3.86 27.54 13.20
C ASN A 31 3.56 29.03 13.08
N SER A 32 3.75 29.59 11.90
CA SER A 32 3.46 31.00 11.63
C SER A 32 1.96 31.29 11.53
N ASP A 33 1.15 30.28 11.19
CA ASP A 33 -0.30 30.39 11.13
C ASP A 33 -0.91 30.10 12.50
N LYS A 34 -1.57 31.11 13.07
CA LYS A 34 -2.18 31.03 14.39
C LYS A 34 -3.35 30.04 14.44
N GLU A 35 -4.17 29.97 13.39
CA GLU A 35 -5.32 29.07 13.36
C GLU A 35 -4.85 27.61 13.32
N VAL A 36 -3.82 27.34 12.52
CA VAL A 36 -3.20 26.00 12.45
C VAL A 36 -2.51 25.66 13.78
N ALA A 37 -1.81 26.62 14.39
CA ALA A 37 -1.17 26.40 15.69
C ALA A 37 -2.17 26.04 16.79
N GLU A 38 -3.29 26.76 16.87
CA GLU A 38 -4.38 26.49 17.82
C GLU A 38 -5.02 25.12 17.57
N TYR A 39 -5.22 24.77 16.30
CA TYR A 39 -5.70 23.44 15.91
C TYR A 39 -4.75 22.34 16.37
N LEU A 40 -3.45 22.44 16.05
CA LEU A 40 -2.46 21.46 16.45
C LEU A 40 -2.37 21.35 17.98
N MET A 41 -2.37 22.47 18.71
CA MET A 41 -2.33 22.45 20.17
C MET A 41 -3.52 21.69 20.76
N LYS A 42 -4.73 21.93 20.23
CA LYS A 42 -5.97 21.31 20.71
C LYS A 42 -6.06 19.82 20.39
N HIS A 43 -5.66 19.43 19.18
CA HIS A 43 -5.88 18.06 18.67
C HIS A 43 -4.67 17.14 18.85
N GLN A 44 -3.48 17.70 18.95
CA GLN A 44 -2.24 16.93 18.99
C GLN A 44 -1.61 16.89 20.38
N HIS A 45 -2.06 17.66 21.37
CA HIS A 45 -1.50 17.63 22.74
C HIS A 45 0.03 17.77 22.78
N VAL A 46 0.59 18.62 21.90
CA VAL A 46 2.02 18.94 21.83
C VAL A 46 2.26 20.42 22.13
N SER A 47 3.50 20.77 22.48
CA SER A 47 3.89 22.17 22.62
C SER A 47 3.93 22.84 21.24
N VAL A 48 3.11 23.89 21.07
CA VAL A 48 3.06 24.67 19.82
C VAL A 48 3.39 26.13 20.12
N TYR A 49 4.35 26.66 19.37
CA TYR A 49 4.79 28.06 19.40
C TYR A 49 4.31 28.77 18.15
N VAL A 50 3.64 29.92 18.34
CA VAL A 50 3.16 30.73 17.22
C VAL A 50 4.28 31.69 16.79
N GLY A 51 4.85 31.48 15.60
CA GLY A 51 5.99 32.28 15.14
C GLY A 51 6.52 31.84 13.78
N ASN A 52 7.29 32.72 13.14
CA ASN A 52 7.88 32.44 11.84
C ASN A 52 9.18 31.64 12.01
N PRO A 53 9.28 30.37 11.55
CA PRO A 53 10.44 29.52 11.80
C PRO A 53 11.70 29.92 11.02
N TRP A 54 11.63 30.89 10.12
CA TRP A 54 12.79 31.52 9.48
C TRP A 54 13.28 32.79 10.21
N ARG A 55 12.76 33.06 11.41
CA ARG A 55 13.21 34.13 12.30
C ARG A 55 13.85 33.52 13.54
N THR A 56 15.02 34.03 13.92
CA THR A 56 15.80 33.48 15.04
C THR A 56 15.05 33.54 16.36
N TYR A 57 14.34 34.63 16.65
CA TYR A 57 13.57 34.76 17.91
C TYR A 57 12.56 33.62 18.10
N ALA A 58 11.90 33.16 17.04
CA ALA A 58 10.91 32.08 17.12
C ALA A 58 11.57 30.72 17.38
N LEU A 59 12.78 30.52 16.85
CA LEU A 59 13.58 29.31 17.11
C LEU A 59 14.15 29.32 18.55
N GLU A 60 14.54 30.48 19.06
CA GLU A 60 15.00 30.68 20.44
C GLU A 60 13.88 30.38 21.45
N GLU A 61 12.70 30.99 21.26
CA GLU A 61 11.54 30.80 22.13
C GLU A 61 11.07 29.34 22.19
N ALA A 62 11.19 28.63 21.07
CA ALA A 62 10.84 27.21 20.97
C ALA A 62 11.92 26.26 21.52
N GLY A 63 13.08 26.78 21.96
CA GLY A 63 14.15 25.97 22.54
C GLY A 63 14.84 25.05 21.53
N VAL A 64 15.04 25.52 20.29
CA VAL A 64 15.60 24.70 19.19
C VAL A 64 17.04 24.23 19.44
N TYR A 65 17.79 24.87 20.36
CA TYR A 65 19.16 24.49 20.71
C TYR A 65 19.31 23.03 21.17
N ASP A 66 18.31 22.50 21.86
CA ASP A 66 18.33 21.11 22.36
C ASP A 66 17.74 20.11 21.36
N ALA A 67 17.35 20.57 20.16
CA ALA A 67 16.70 19.72 19.18
C ALA A 67 17.68 18.75 18.52
N ASP A 68 17.25 17.51 18.39
CA ASP A 68 17.98 16.47 17.69
C ASP A 68 17.65 16.46 16.19
N LEU A 69 16.40 16.79 15.89
CA LEU A 69 15.83 16.76 14.54
C LEU A 69 14.97 18.02 14.32
N PHE A 70 15.22 18.72 13.23
CA PHE A 70 14.39 19.82 12.76
C PHE A 70 13.80 19.48 11.39
N ILE A 71 12.48 19.65 11.24
CA ILE A 71 11.75 19.35 10.00
C ILE A 71 11.00 20.61 9.57
N SER A 72 11.20 21.09 8.35
CA SER A 72 10.45 22.26 7.83
C SER A 72 9.47 21.87 6.73
N LEU A 73 8.22 22.26 6.92
CA LEU A 73 7.04 21.84 6.16
C LEU A 73 6.20 23.01 5.61
N SER A 74 6.78 24.21 5.48
CA SER A 74 6.13 25.38 4.86
C SER A 74 5.78 25.11 3.39
N ASP A 75 4.81 25.84 2.87
CA ASP A 75 4.43 25.79 1.46
C ASP A 75 5.47 26.41 0.51
N ASN A 76 6.40 27.20 1.07
CA ASN A 76 7.46 27.88 0.35
C ASN A 76 8.82 27.22 0.63
N ASP A 77 9.45 26.71 -0.42
CA ASP A 77 10.76 26.03 -0.37
C ASP A 77 11.86 26.91 0.21
N THR A 78 11.83 28.22 -0.05
CA THR A 78 12.83 29.16 0.46
C THR A 78 12.72 29.31 1.96
N ASP A 79 11.49 29.39 2.48
CA ASP A 79 11.26 29.49 3.94
C ASP A 79 11.74 28.21 4.63
N ASN A 80 11.51 27.04 4.00
CA ASN A 80 12.00 25.76 4.51
C ASN A 80 13.52 25.66 4.52
N TYR A 81 14.17 26.16 3.46
CA TYR A 81 15.62 26.23 3.43
C TYR A 81 16.17 27.16 4.51
N VAL A 82 15.62 28.37 4.63
CA VAL A 82 16.09 29.38 5.61
C VAL A 82 15.89 28.89 7.05
N SER A 83 14.75 28.30 7.39
CA SER A 83 14.52 27.74 8.73
C SER A 83 15.50 26.61 9.04
N CYS A 84 15.71 25.67 8.09
CA CYS A 84 16.62 24.54 8.28
C CYS A 84 18.08 24.97 8.40
N ILE A 85 18.53 25.94 7.59
CA ILE A 85 19.92 26.41 7.64
C ILE A 85 20.18 27.21 8.92
N LEU A 86 19.20 27.99 9.41
CA LEU A 86 19.29 28.64 10.71
C LEU A 86 19.39 27.60 11.82
N ALA A 87 18.48 26.63 11.87
CA ALA A 87 18.51 25.55 12.85
C ALA A 87 19.86 24.80 12.83
N LYS A 88 20.42 24.53 11.65
CA LYS A 88 21.69 23.82 11.49
C LYS A 88 22.91 24.65 11.90
N LYS A 89 23.00 25.89 11.43
CA LYS A 89 24.22 26.71 11.52
C LYS A 89 24.26 27.61 12.75
N VAL A 90 23.10 28.03 13.26
CA VAL A 90 22.99 28.96 14.40
C VAL A 90 22.62 28.21 15.68
N PHE A 91 21.74 27.21 15.59
CA PHE A 91 21.26 26.43 16.74
C PHE A 91 21.91 25.06 16.84
N ASN A 92 22.83 24.72 15.93
CA ASN A 92 23.61 23.49 15.93
C ASN A 92 22.77 22.20 15.96
N VAL A 93 21.54 22.22 15.43
CA VAL A 93 20.67 21.04 15.38
C VAL A 93 21.35 19.91 14.62
N ARG A 94 21.33 18.70 15.20
CA ARG A 94 22.08 17.55 14.68
C ARG A 94 21.66 17.17 13.27
N LYS A 95 20.36 17.14 13.00
CA LYS A 95 19.81 16.76 11.69
C LYS A 95 18.67 17.68 11.26
N CYS A 96 18.73 18.19 10.04
CA CYS A 96 17.67 18.99 9.43
C CYS A 96 17.08 18.29 8.19
N ILE A 97 15.76 18.22 8.12
CA ILE A 97 15.00 17.72 6.98
C ILE A 97 14.20 18.87 6.37
N CYS A 98 14.53 19.24 5.14
CA CYS A 98 13.82 20.25 4.38
C CYS A 98 12.89 19.58 3.37
N VAL A 99 11.58 19.84 3.45
CA VAL A 99 10.62 19.38 2.45
C VAL A 99 10.44 20.48 1.40
N VAL A 100 10.54 20.12 0.13
CA VAL A 100 10.42 21.05 -1.00
C VAL A 100 9.34 20.59 -1.98
N LYS A 101 8.66 21.54 -2.61
CA LYS A 101 7.72 21.29 -3.70
C LYS A 101 8.44 21.25 -5.04
N ASN A 102 9.44 22.10 -5.28
CA ASN A 102 10.20 22.06 -6.53
C ASN A 102 11.32 20.99 -6.45
N PRO A 103 11.28 19.93 -7.28
CA PRO A 103 12.34 18.92 -7.32
C PRO A 103 13.74 19.49 -7.62
N ASP A 104 13.82 20.59 -8.38
CA ASP A 104 15.10 21.21 -8.76
C ASP A 104 15.85 21.79 -7.53
N ASN A 105 15.13 22.12 -6.45
CA ASN A 105 15.71 22.63 -5.22
C ASN A 105 16.46 21.55 -4.40
N VAL A 106 16.23 20.27 -4.67
CA VAL A 106 16.78 19.16 -3.86
C VAL A 106 18.30 19.15 -3.88
N GLU A 107 18.91 19.21 -5.07
CA GLU A 107 20.36 19.10 -5.21
C GLU A 107 21.08 20.33 -4.65
N ILE A 108 20.57 21.52 -4.96
CA ILE A 108 21.17 22.78 -4.53
C ILE A 108 21.09 22.93 -3.00
N TYR A 109 19.95 22.66 -2.36
CA TYR A 109 19.83 22.81 -0.91
C TYR A 109 20.66 21.80 -0.12
N LYS A 110 20.85 20.59 -0.65
CA LYS A 110 21.81 19.62 -0.08
C LYS A 110 23.24 20.16 -0.16
N LYS A 111 23.68 20.67 -1.32
CA LYS A 111 25.02 21.27 -1.49
C LYS A 111 25.24 22.48 -0.58
N LEU A 112 24.18 23.23 -0.28
CA LEU A 112 24.22 24.38 0.62
C LEU A 112 24.21 24.00 2.11
N GLY A 113 24.18 22.71 2.45
CA GLY A 113 24.46 22.22 3.80
C GLY A 113 23.27 21.71 4.60
N ILE A 114 22.14 21.41 3.94
CA ILE A 114 21.02 20.68 4.58
C ILE A 114 21.27 19.18 4.51
N ASP A 115 21.07 18.45 5.62
CA ASP A 115 21.37 17.02 5.71
C ASP A 115 20.47 16.17 4.79
N SER A 116 19.18 16.48 4.74
CA SER A 116 18.21 15.79 3.91
C SER A 116 17.21 16.75 3.30
N VAL A 117 16.98 16.61 2.00
CA VAL A 117 16.00 17.39 1.26
C VAL A 117 15.08 16.41 0.52
N ILE A 118 13.78 16.54 0.75
CA ILE A 118 12.75 15.63 0.23
C ILE A 118 11.82 16.44 -0.67
N SER A 119 11.66 16.00 -1.93
CA SER A 119 10.67 16.60 -2.82
C SER A 119 9.33 15.86 -2.73
N SER A 120 8.31 16.52 -2.17
CA SER A 120 6.95 15.95 -2.07
C SER A 120 6.34 15.76 -3.45
N THR A 121 6.51 16.73 -4.35
CA THR A 121 6.03 16.65 -5.75
C THR A 121 6.68 15.51 -6.51
N TYR A 122 7.99 15.29 -6.36
CA TYR A 122 8.68 14.18 -7.01
C TYR A 122 8.12 12.83 -6.52
N LEU A 123 8.00 12.65 -5.20
CA LEU A 123 7.46 11.42 -4.61
C LEU A 123 6.01 11.17 -5.06
N LEU A 124 5.18 12.21 -5.03
CA LEU A 124 3.81 12.15 -5.53
C LEU A 124 3.77 11.77 -7.02
N THR A 125 4.63 12.37 -7.84
CA THR A 125 4.71 12.09 -9.27
C THR A 125 5.14 10.65 -9.53
N GLN A 126 6.10 10.11 -8.77
CA GLN A 126 6.50 8.70 -8.90
C GLN A 126 5.35 7.77 -8.50
N ASN A 127 4.61 8.09 -7.44
CA ASN A 127 3.46 7.31 -7.01
C ASN A 127 2.33 7.37 -8.05
N ILE A 128 1.96 8.56 -8.53
CA ILE A 128 0.93 8.71 -9.57
C ILE A 128 1.35 8.00 -10.86
N LYS A 129 2.60 8.14 -11.31
CA LYS A 129 3.11 7.43 -12.49
C LYS A 129 3.02 5.92 -12.30
N THR A 130 3.31 5.44 -11.10
CA THR A 130 3.18 4.02 -10.77
C THR A 130 1.72 3.57 -10.77
N GLU A 131 0.78 4.36 -10.25
CA GLU A 131 -0.64 3.98 -10.21
C GLU A 131 -1.37 4.22 -11.55
N SER A 132 -0.92 5.15 -12.39
CA SER A 132 -1.56 5.51 -13.67
C SER A 132 -1.19 4.57 -14.82
N LEU A 133 -0.18 3.73 -14.64
CA LEU A 133 0.13 2.67 -15.59
C LEU A 133 -0.95 1.60 -15.48
N GLU A 134 -2.02 1.72 -16.28
CA GLU A 134 -3.04 0.70 -16.45
C GLU A 134 -2.37 -0.65 -16.74
N GLY A 135 -2.55 -1.63 -15.84
CA GLY A 135 -1.93 -2.94 -15.99
C GLY A 135 -0.53 -3.07 -15.38
N ASN A 136 -0.18 -2.27 -14.36
CA ASN A 136 1.05 -2.42 -13.57
C ASN A 136 1.07 -3.70 -12.73
N LEU A 137 1.20 -4.83 -13.43
CA LEU A 137 1.54 -6.10 -12.83
C LEU A 137 3.02 -6.19 -12.48
N ILE A 138 3.84 -5.17 -12.76
CA ILE A 138 5.27 -5.20 -12.43
C ILE A 138 5.75 -3.82 -11.91
N ARG A 139 5.98 -3.69 -10.61
CA ARG A 139 6.57 -2.52 -9.91
C ARG A 139 8.08 -2.75 -9.71
N SER A 140 8.86 -1.70 -9.49
CA SER A 140 10.30 -1.83 -9.23
C SER A 140 10.81 -0.76 -8.25
N MET A 141 11.66 -1.17 -7.30
CA MET A 141 12.31 -0.33 -6.30
C MET A 141 13.83 -0.50 -6.45
N ASN A 142 14.59 0.60 -6.46
CA ASN A 142 16.05 0.52 -6.45
C ASN A 142 16.57 0.39 -5.01
N LEU A 143 17.50 -0.54 -4.80
CA LEU A 143 18.25 -0.73 -3.56
C LEU A 143 19.73 -0.39 -3.80
N ASP A 144 20.39 0.10 -2.74
CA ASP A 144 21.85 0.32 -2.64
C ASP A 144 22.52 0.96 -3.89
N SER A 145 22.64 2.29 -3.87
CA SER A 145 23.30 3.07 -4.94
C SER A 145 22.88 2.68 -6.38
N ASN A 146 21.62 2.24 -6.57
CA ASN A 146 21.05 1.88 -7.86
C ASN A 146 21.64 0.60 -8.50
N LYS A 147 22.35 -0.25 -7.74
CA LYS A 147 22.95 -1.49 -8.28
C LYS A 147 21.94 -2.63 -8.35
N ILE A 148 21.10 -2.77 -7.32
CA ILE A 148 20.09 -3.82 -7.20
C ILE A 148 18.71 -3.22 -7.39
N VAL A 149 17.83 -3.95 -8.06
CA VAL A 149 16.42 -3.61 -8.23
C VAL A 149 15.57 -4.74 -7.69
N MET A 150 14.61 -4.38 -6.83
CA MET A 150 13.53 -5.25 -6.39
C MET A 150 12.35 -5.04 -7.33
N VAL A 151 11.98 -6.06 -8.08
CA VAL A 151 10.87 -6.09 -9.02
C VAL A 151 9.72 -6.88 -8.40
N GLU A 152 8.60 -6.20 -8.15
CA GLU A 152 7.38 -6.82 -7.64
C GLU A 152 6.43 -7.11 -8.81
N ALA A 153 6.12 -8.37 -9.07
CA ALA A 153 5.37 -8.81 -10.24
C ALA A 153 4.14 -9.66 -9.87
N THR A 154 2.93 -9.14 -10.12
CA THR A 154 1.69 -9.92 -10.02
C THR A 154 1.52 -10.83 -11.24
N LEU A 155 1.15 -12.09 -11.04
CA LEU A 155 1.00 -13.06 -12.12
C LEU A 155 -0.41 -13.07 -12.71
N LEU A 156 -0.51 -12.98 -14.04
CA LEU A 156 -1.75 -13.29 -14.76
C LEU A 156 -1.79 -14.75 -15.18
N SER A 157 -3.02 -15.27 -15.31
CA SER A 157 -3.29 -16.60 -15.89
C SER A 157 -2.72 -16.77 -17.31
N LYS A 158 -2.56 -15.68 -18.07
CA LYS A 158 -2.01 -15.69 -19.43
C LYS A 158 -0.49 -15.82 -19.52
N TYR A 159 0.24 -15.64 -18.40
CA TYR A 159 1.70 -15.68 -18.40
C TYR A 159 2.24 -17.12 -18.43
N ARG A 160 3.35 -17.34 -19.13
CA ARG A 160 3.97 -18.66 -19.38
C ARG A 160 4.39 -19.40 -18.12
N ILE A 161 4.71 -18.66 -17.06
CA ILE A 161 5.17 -19.18 -15.77
C ILE A 161 4.01 -19.56 -14.81
N CYS A 162 2.78 -19.19 -15.17
CA CYS A 162 1.61 -19.48 -14.34
C CYS A 162 1.26 -20.98 -14.35
N ASN A 163 0.79 -21.50 -13.22
CA ASN A 163 0.48 -22.90 -12.95
C ASN A 163 1.66 -23.89 -13.09
N LYS A 164 2.89 -23.41 -12.95
CA LYS A 164 4.11 -24.23 -12.98
C LYS A 164 4.82 -24.19 -11.63
N ALA A 165 5.51 -25.28 -11.28
CA ALA A 165 6.41 -25.27 -10.14
C ALA A 165 7.63 -24.37 -10.43
N ILE A 166 8.21 -23.73 -9.42
CA ILE A 166 9.39 -22.88 -9.58
C ILE A 166 10.57 -23.67 -10.18
N MET A 167 10.69 -24.96 -9.90
CA MET A 167 11.73 -25.81 -10.49
C MET A 167 11.49 -26.15 -11.97
N ASP A 168 10.24 -26.07 -12.44
CA ASP A 168 9.88 -26.40 -13.82
C ASP A 168 9.97 -25.17 -14.76
N ILE A 169 10.16 -23.98 -14.20
CA ILE A 169 10.36 -22.75 -14.97
C ILE A 169 11.85 -22.53 -15.20
N HIS A 170 12.21 -22.20 -16.44
CA HIS A 170 13.55 -21.78 -16.81
C HIS A 170 13.74 -20.32 -16.38
N PHE A 171 13.78 -20.08 -15.07
CA PHE A 171 13.91 -18.74 -14.51
C PHE A 171 15.28 -18.16 -14.86
N PRO A 172 15.37 -16.85 -15.19
CA PRO A 172 16.64 -16.27 -15.60
C PRO A 172 17.69 -16.35 -14.48
N PRO A 173 18.94 -16.74 -14.76
CA PRO A 173 19.98 -16.94 -13.74
C PRO A 173 20.45 -15.63 -13.09
N TYR A 174 20.17 -14.48 -13.72
CA TYR A 174 20.48 -13.13 -13.23
C TYR A 174 19.38 -12.55 -12.31
N ALA A 175 18.34 -13.34 -11.99
CA ALA A 175 17.23 -12.90 -11.16
C ALA A 175 16.92 -13.95 -10.08
N ASN A 176 16.56 -13.48 -8.89
CA ASN A 176 16.20 -14.36 -7.78
C ASN A 176 14.84 -13.96 -7.19
N ILE A 177 13.93 -14.92 -7.02
CA ILE A 177 12.66 -14.69 -6.34
C ILE A 177 12.96 -14.64 -4.83
N ALA A 178 12.79 -13.48 -4.20
CA ALA A 178 12.98 -13.29 -2.77
C ALA A 178 11.82 -13.90 -1.97
N TYR A 179 10.58 -13.56 -2.33
CA TYR A 179 9.38 -14.12 -1.73
C TYR A 179 8.17 -14.05 -2.67
N ILE A 180 7.11 -14.76 -2.30
CA ILE A 180 5.82 -14.76 -2.98
C ILE A 180 4.77 -14.32 -1.98
N MET A 181 3.93 -13.37 -2.36
CA MET A 181 2.73 -12.99 -1.63
C MET A 181 1.51 -13.63 -2.29
N ARG A 182 0.74 -14.38 -1.50
CA ARG A 182 -0.52 -14.97 -1.92
C ARG A 182 -1.53 -14.78 -0.80
N ASP A 183 -2.69 -14.21 -1.11
CA ASP A 183 -3.78 -14.01 -0.14
C ASP A 183 -3.31 -13.33 1.17
N ASN A 184 -2.38 -12.37 1.04
CA ASN A 184 -1.73 -11.64 2.15
C ASN A 184 -0.81 -12.48 3.06
N GLU A 185 -0.41 -13.68 2.63
CA GLU A 185 0.58 -14.51 3.32
C GLU A 185 1.92 -14.54 2.56
N PHE A 186 3.01 -14.54 3.32
CA PHE A 186 4.36 -14.70 2.80
C PHE A 186 4.68 -16.18 2.56
N ILE A 187 5.12 -16.50 1.35
CA ILE A 187 5.55 -17.83 0.93
C ILE A 187 7.02 -17.78 0.51
N ILE A 188 7.85 -18.62 1.15
CA ILE A 188 9.25 -18.81 0.77
C ILE A 188 9.33 -19.62 -0.54
N PRO A 189 10.00 -19.12 -1.59
CA PRO A 189 10.01 -19.73 -2.90
C PRO A 189 10.91 -20.97 -2.91
N LYS A 190 10.29 -22.14 -2.70
CA LYS A 190 10.93 -23.46 -2.86
C LYS A 190 10.63 -24.02 -4.26
N GLY A 191 11.50 -24.89 -4.77
CA GLY A 191 11.34 -25.45 -6.12
C GLY A 191 9.97 -26.10 -6.40
N ASN A 192 9.35 -26.72 -5.39
CA ASN A 192 8.04 -27.36 -5.49
C ASN A 192 6.84 -26.41 -5.39
N VAL A 193 7.05 -25.12 -5.10
CA VAL A 193 5.97 -24.14 -5.01
C VAL A 193 5.40 -23.91 -6.40
N ILE A 194 4.09 -24.12 -6.56
CA ILE A 194 3.38 -23.86 -7.81
C ILE A 194 2.93 -22.40 -7.82
N LEU A 195 3.37 -21.66 -8.84
CA LEU A 195 2.95 -20.28 -9.09
C LEU A 195 1.51 -20.26 -9.59
N LYS A 196 0.66 -19.45 -8.96
CA LYS A 196 -0.76 -19.33 -9.28
C LYS A 196 -1.08 -17.94 -9.86
N PRO A 197 -2.20 -17.79 -10.59
CA PRO A 197 -2.70 -16.47 -10.94
C PRO A 197 -2.92 -15.64 -9.68
N ARG A 198 -2.63 -14.34 -9.76
CA ARG A 198 -2.68 -13.35 -8.67
C ARG A 198 -1.61 -13.48 -7.59
N ASP A 199 -0.70 -14.46 -7.68
CA ASP A 199 0.52 -14.42 -6.86
C ASP A 199 1.30 -13.16 -7.20
N THR A 200 1.83 -12.49 -6.18
CA THR A 200 2.77 -11.38 -6.34
C THR A 200 4.18 -11.87 -6.01
N LEU A 201 5.05 -11.92 -7.01
CA LEU A 201 6.45 -12.31 -6.87
C LEU A 201 7.29 -11.08 -6.56
N VAL A 202 8.16 -11.15 -5.56
CA VAL A 202 9.18 -10.12 -5.34
C VAL A 202 10.53 -10.69 -5.73
N ILE A 203 11.17 -10.04 -6.70
CA ILE A 203 12.32 -10.57 -7.45
C ILE A 203 13.47 -9.57 -7.38
N ALA A 204 14.66 -10.01 -6.98
CA ALA A 204 15.86 -9.20 -7.02
C ALA A 204 16.63 -9.44 -8.33
N CYS A 205 17.11 -8.38 -8.98
CA CYS A 205 18.06 -8.45 -10.09
C CYS A 205 18.97 -7.21 -10.12
N GLU A 206 20.00 -7.22 -10.97
CA GLU A 206 20.78 -6.00 -11.24
C GLU A 206 19.96 -5.01 -12.07
N LYS A 207 20.32 -3.72 -11.97
CA LYS A 207 19.62 -2.64 -12.72
C LYS A 207 19.65 -2.84 -14.23
N ALA A 208 20.76 -3.38 -14.76
CA ALA A 208 20.92 -3.63 -16.19
C ALA A 208 19.91 -4.65 -16.73
N ASP A 209 19.45 -5.58 -15.89
CA ASP A 209 18.59 -6.70 -16.29
C ASP A 209 17.09 -6.46 -16.11
N GLU A 210 16.70 -5.34 -15.49
CA GLU A 210 15.31 -5.02 -15.16
C GLU A 210 14.37 -5.14 -16.37
N THR A 211 14.79 -4.62 -17.52
CA THR A 211 14.01 -4.65 -18.75
C THR A 211 13.85 -6.08 -19.30
N SER A 212 14.92 -6.88 -19.24
CA SER A 212 14.93 -8.28 -19.68
C SER A 212 14.04 -9.14 -18.78
N LEU A 213 14.10 -8.93 -17.47
CA LEU A 213 13.26 -9.60 -16.49
C LEU A 213 11.77 -9.28 -16.71
N LYS A 214 11.42 -8.00 -16.88
CA LYS A 214 10.04 -7.56 -17.19
C LYS A 214 9.50 -8.24 -18.46
N LYS A 215 10.34 -8.33 -19.50
CA LYS A 215 9.98 -9.02 -20.74
C LYS A 215 9.79 -10.52 -20.53
N TYR A 216 10.63 -11.17 -19.74
CA TYR A 216 10.51 -12.60 -19.42
C TYR A 216 9.20 -12.91 -18.67
N LEU A 217 8.87 -12.14 -17.62
CA LEU A 217 7.70 -12.36 -16.78
C LEU A 217 6.38 -12.18 -17.55
N THR A 218 6.36 -11.28 -18.54
CA THR A 218 5.16 -10.97 -19.34
C THR A 218 4.98 -11.87 -20.56
N GLN A 219 5.88 -12.82 -20.82
CA GLN A 219 5.74 -13.78 -21.92
C GLN A 219 4.44 -14.57 -21.78
N ARG A 220 3.65 -14.60 -22.86
CA ARG A 220 2.41 -15.38 -22.91
C ARG A 220 2.72 -16.85 -23.12
N ALA A 221 1.91 -17.72 -22.50
CA ALA A 221 1.95 -19.14 -22.80
C ALA A 221 1.54 -19.40 -24.27
N SER A 222 2.27 -20.27 -24.98
CA SER A 222 1.87 -20.71 -26.32
C SER A 222 0.61 -21.59 -26.25
N ALA A 223 -0.15 -21.69 -27.34
CA ALA A 223 -1.30 -22.61 -27.43
C ALA A 223 -0.91 -24.07 -27.10
N LYS A 224 0.35 -24.45 -27.40
CA LYS A 224 0.92 -25.77 -27.04
C LYS A 224 1.16 -25.92 -25.53
N ASP A 225 1.59 -24.85 -24.86
CA ASP A 225 1.82 -24.83 -23.41
C ASP A 225 0.49 -24.88 -22.63
N LEU A 226 -0.55 -24.20 -23.13
CA LEU A 226 -1.89 -24.27 -22.54
C LEU A 226 -2.44 -25.70 -22.55
N LYS A 227 -2.32 -26.40 -23.69
CA LYS A 227 -2.77 -27.79 -23.82
C LYS A 227 -2.05 -28.72 -22.83
N LYS A 228 -0.73 -28.55 -22.67
CA LYS A 228 0.07 -29.33 -21.72
C LYS A 228 -0.29 -29.03 -20.26
N ASN A 229 -0.55 -27.77 -19.92
CA ASN A 229 -0.99 -27.36 -18.60
C ASN A 229 -2.37 -27.93 -18.25
N ILE A 230 -3.34 -27.86 -19.16
CA ILE A 230 -4.68 -28.43 -18.97
C ILE A 230 -4.58 -29.95 -18.76
N ALA A 231 -3.78 -30.66 -19.58
CA ALA A 231 -3.56 -32.10 -19.42
C ALA A 231 -2.98 -32.45 -18.04
N SER A 232 -1.92 -31.74 -17.60
CA SER A 232 -1.32 -31.93 -16.28
C SER A 232 -2.30 -31.66 -15.14
N GLN A 233 -3.19 -30.68 -15.29
CA GLN A 233 -4.17 -30.31 -14.28
C GLN A 233 -5.33 -31.31 -14.19
N ILE A 234 -5.72 -31.89 -15.33
CA ILE A 234 -6.66 -33.03 -15.39
C ILE A 234 -6.04 -34.27 -14.75
N GLU A 235 -4.81 -34.63 -15.09
CA GLU A 235 -4.11 -35.78 -14.50
C GLU A 235 -4.00 -35.67 -12.98
N LYS A 236 -3.58 -34.51 -12.46
CA LYS A 236 -3.52 -34.26 -11.00
C LYS A 236 -4.89 -34.37 -10.32
N SER A 237 -5.96 -33.99 -11.01
CA SER A 237 -7.33 -34.09 -10.49
C SER A 237 -7.81 -35.55 -10.51
N LEU A 238 -7.50 -36.30 -11.57
CA LEU A 238 -7.81 -37.74 -11.69
C LEU A 238 -7.04 -38.58 -10.65
N VAL A 239 -5.77 -38.25 -10.38
CA VAL A 239 -4.98 -38.93 -9.33
C VAL A 239 -5.56 -38.66 -7.94
N LYS A 240 -6.05 -37.44 -7.66
CA LYS A 240 -6.73 -37.14 -6.39
C LYS A 240 -8.04 -37.91 -6.23
N ILE A 241 -8.80 -38.11 -7.32
CA ILE A 241 -10.04 -38.89 -7.31
C ILE A 241 -9.72 -40.36 -7.03
N LYS A 242 -8.78 -40.97 -7.77
CA LYS A 242 -8.34 -42.36 -7.54
C LYS A 242 -7.81 -42.60 -6.12
N ASN A 243 -7.05 -41.65 -5.58
CA ASN A 243 -6.52 -41.77 -4.21
C ASN A 243 -7.61 -41.61 -3.12
N ASN A 244 -8.76 -41.04 -3.45
CA ASN A 244 -9.93 -41.01 -2.57
C ASN A 244 -10.74 -42.31 -2.65
N GLU A 245 -10.91 -42.89 -3.85
CA GLU A 245 -11.58 -44.19 -4.03
C GLU A 245 -10.83 -45.32 -3.30
N VAL A 246 -9.49 -45.33 -3.36
CA VAL A 246 -8.67 -46.33 -2.63
C VAL A 246 -8.74 -46.19 -1.10
N LYS A 247 -9.14 -45.02 -0.57
CA LYS A 247 -9.32 -44.82 0.87
C LYS A 247 -10.66 -45.32 1.38
N GLU A 248 -11.70 -45.39 0.55
CA GLU A 248 -13.01 -45.95 0.94
C GLU A 248 -13.00 -47.48 0.93
N GLU A 249 -12.23 -48.14 0.06
CA GLU A 249 -12.13 -49.61 0.03
C GLU A 249 -11.26 -50.21 1.16
N ALA A 250 -10.39 -49.43 1.80
CA ALA A 250 -9.46 -49.91 2.83
C ALA A 250 -10.05 -49.93 4.26
N SER A 251 -11.34 -49.65 4.44
CA SER A 251 -12.03 -49.71 5.74
C SER A 251 -13.17 -50.73 5.75
N LEU A 252 -12.83 -52.02 5.66
CA LEU A 252 -13.72 -53.12 6.07
C LEU A 252 -13.01 -53.88 7.21
N PRO A 253 -13.56 -53.90 8.44
CA PRO A 253 -13.00 -54.70 9.52
C PRO A 253 -13.44 -56.16 9.41
N GLU A 254 -12.47 -57.08 9.46
CA GLU A 254 -12.70 -58.51 9.64
C GLU A 254 -13.09 -58.82 11.10
N GLY A 255 -14.21 -59.53 11.27
CA GLY A 255 -14.35 -60.63 12.22
C GLY A 255 -14.93 -60.34 13.61
N SER A 256 -16.16 -60.79 13.83
CA SER A 256 -16.50 -61.71 14.94
C SER A 256 -17.92 -62.25 14.78
N LEU A 257 -18.03 -63.58 14.65
CA LEU A 257 -19.29 -64.32 14.75
C LEU A 257 -19.85 -64.22 16.16
N GLU A 258 -21.05 -63.65 16.31
CA GLU A 258 -21.98 -64.04 17.36
C GLU A 258 -23.37 -64.17 16.72
N THR A 259 -23.93 -65.38 16.76
CA THR A 259 -25.38 -65.55 16.64
C THR A 259 -25.96 -65.31 18.04
N PRO A 260 -27.12 -64.63 18.20
CA PRO A 260 -28.33 -65.45 18.25
C PRO A 260 -29.65 -64.80 17.82
N LYS A 261 -30.59 -65.72 17.54
CA LYS A 261 -32.05 -65.71 17.78
C LYS A 261 -33.00 -65.03 16.79
N VAL A 262 -33.71 -65.91 16.11
CA VAL A 262 -35.08 -65.77 15.60
C VAL A 262 -36.02 -65.29 16.71
N VAL A 263 -36.73 -64.19 16.45
CA VAL A 263 -38.03 -63.89 17.05
C VAL A 263 -38.99 -63.57 15.92
N VAL A 264 -39.98 -64.43 15.74
CA VAL A 264 -41.18 -64.19 14.92
C VAL A 264 -42.19 -63.50 15.82
N GLY A 265 -42.79 -62.41 15.35
CA GLY A 265 -43.80 -61.66 16.11
C GLY A 265 -44.47 -60.55 15.30
N GLU A 266 -45.47 -60.96 14.54
CA GLU A 266 -46.77 -60.32 14.27
C GLU A 266 -46.90 -58.91 13.64
N SER A 267 -47.92 -58.85 12.80
CA SER A 267 -48.46 -57.80 11.95
C SER A 267 -49.36 -56.79 12.67
N SER A 268 -49.34 -55.53 12.22
CA SER A 268 -50.51 -54.60 12.15
C SER A 268 -50.02 -53.25 11.61
N SER A 269 -50.26 -52.85 10.35
CA SER A 269 -51.48 -52.26 9.76
C SER A 269 -51.68 -50.77 10.02
N LEU A 270 -51.92 -50.02 8.92
CA LEU A 270 -52.70 -48.77 8.81
C LEU A 270 -52.04 -47.52 9.43
N SER A 271 -52.14 -46.29 8.90
CA SER A 271 -52.99 -45.67 7.88
C SER A 271 -52.45 -44.25 7.62
N GLU A 272 -52.77 -43.70 6.43
CA GLU A 272 -53.19 -42.30 6.16
C GLU A 272 -52.35 -41.14 6.76
N GLY A 273 -51.87 -40.16 6.00
CA GLY A 273 -52.61 -39.33 5.05
C GLY A 273 -52.36 -37.84 5.40
N GLN A 274 -52.68 -36.94 4.45
CA GLN A 274 -52.53 -35.46 4.47
C GLN A 274 -51.14 -34.95 4.01
N LYS A 275 -50.92 -34.48 2.77
CA LYS A 275 -51.55 -33.40 1.97
C LYS A 275 -51.73 -32.09 2.76
N GLU A 276 -50.94 -31.07 2.44
CA GLU A 276 -51.36 -29.73 1.97
C GLU A 276 -50.12 -28.84 1.76
N THR A 277 -49.76 -28.50 0.51
CA THR A 277 -50.10 -27.30 -0.30
C THR A 277 -49.05 -26.18 -0.22
N ALA A 278 -48.70 -25.71 -1.41
CA ALA A 278 -47.71 -24.67 -1.74
C ALA A 278 -48.39 -23.26 -1.79
N PRO A 279 -47.94 -22.25 -2.57
CA PRO A 279 -46.64 -21.56 -2.73
C PRO A 279 -46.81 -20.00 -2.66
N MET A 280 -45.77 -19.26 -3.11
CA MET A 280 -45.75 -17.83 -3.53
C MET A 280 -45.77 -16.78 -2.39
N GLU A 281 -45.12 -15.61 -2.49
CA GLU A 281 -45.14 -14.66 -3.61
C GLU A 281 -44.02 -13.60 -3.51
N LYS A 282 -43.63 -13.07 -4.67
CA LYS A 282 -42.80 -11.87 -4.86
C LYS A 282 -43.54 -10.61 -4.38
N LYS A 283 -42.80 -9.58 -3.96
CA LYS A 283 -43.20 -8.17 -4.19
C LYS A 283 -41.99 -7.23 -4.28
N SER A 284 -41.85 -6.68 -5.48
CA SER A 284 -41.26 -5.38 -5.83
C SER A 284 -42.05 -4.22 -5.21
N GLU A 285 -41.42 -3.08 -4.91
CA GLU A 285 -41.64 -1.82 -5.65
C GLU A 285 -40.97 -0.56 -5.07
N LYS A 286 -40.73 0.36 -6.01
CA LYS A 286 -40.13 1.70 -5.99
C LYS A 286 -40.88 2.75 -5.16
N LYS A 287 -40.19 3.86 -4.83
CA LYS A 287 -40.65 5.28 -4.93
C LYS A 287 -39.43 6.23 -4.86
N LYS A 288 -39.07 6.97 -5.93
CA LYS A 288 -39.44 8.38 -6.29
C LYS A 288 -38.87 9.43 -5.31
N SER A 289 -37.84 10.21 -5.63
CA SER A 289 -37.76 11.45 -6.46
C SER A 289 -38.37 12.72 -5.84
N VAL A 290 -37.60 13.85 -5.79
CA VAL A 290 -37.93 15.22 -6.30
C VAL A 290 -37.28 16.41 -5.51
N ALA A 291 -36.41 17.15 -6.22
CA ALA A 291 -36.24 18.62 -6.43
C ALA A 291 -36.15 19.72 -5.33
N LYS A 292 -35.18 20.64 -5.52
CA LYS A 292 -35.29 22.12 -5.80
C LYS A 292 -33.89 22.77 -5.70
N LYS A 293 -33.27 23.46 -6.69
CA LYS A 293 -33.54 24.74 -7.40
C LYS A 293 -33.53 26.03 -6.53
N ARG A 294 -32.47 26.85 -6.68
CA ARG A 294 -32.36 28.34 -6.56
C ARG A 294 -31.06 28.74 -7.31
N THR A 295 -30.98 29.37 -8.48
CA THR A 295 -31.37 30.70 -9.04
C THR A 295 -30.68 31.95 -8.45
N THR A 296 -29.82 32.56 -9.31
CA THR A 296 -29.79 33.98 -9.78
C THR A 296 -29.11 35.13 -9.00
N THR A 297 -28.02 35.64 -9.62
CA THR A 297 -27.65 37.04 -10.01
C THR A 297 -27.60 38.24 -9.04
N LYS A 298 -26.45 38.94 -9.06
CA LYS A 298 -26.18 40.42 -9.20
C LYS A 298 -24.65 40.59 -9.14
N LYS A 299 -23.84 41.13 -10.07
CA LYS A 299 -23.81 42.33 -10.96
C LYS A 299 -23.73 43.68 -10.21
N GLN A 300 -22.69 44.45 -10.61
CA GLN A 300 -22.32 45.86 -10.32
C GLN A 300 -21.46 46.08 -9.06
N ALA A 301 -20.51 47.02 -8.98
CA ALA A 301 -19.79 47.90 -9.93
C ALA A 301 -18.78 48.72 -9.07
N SER A 302 -17.92 49.50 -9.74
CA SER A 302 -17.01 50.55 -9.23
C SER A 302 -15.60 50.08 -8.87
N SER A 303 -14.50 50.79 -9.13
CA SER A 303 -14.02 51.73 -10.16
C SER A 303 -12.80 52.44 -9.55
N ALA A 304 -11.69 52.49 -10.29
CA ALA A 304 -10.75 53.60 -10.38
C ALA A 304 -10.09 54.21 -9.11
N SER A 305 -8.77 54.08 -9.02
CA SER A 305 -7.81 55.21 -8.90
C SER A 305 -6.38 54.67 -9.11
N LYS A 306 -5.66 55.00 -10.19
CA LYS A 306 -4.86 56.23 -10.45
C LYS A 306 -3.87 56.61 -9.33
N LYS A 307 -2.57 56.36 -9.59
CA LYS A 307 -1.37 57.23 -9.41
C LYS A 307 -0.13 56.32 -9.56
N LYS A 308 0.72 56.42 -10.58
CA LYS A 308 1.75 57.43 -10.93
C LYS A 308 2.81 57.62 -9.81
N THR A 309 4.04 57.98 -10.24
CA THR A 309 5.33 58.19 -9.52
C THR A 309 6.09 56.89 -9.20
N VAL A 310 7.37 56.69 -9.56
CA VAL A 310 8.45 57.48 -10.19
C VAL A 310 9.20 56.54 -11.14
#